data_AF-A0A4S2GFQ8-F1
#
_entry.id   AF-A0A4S2GFQ8-F1
#
_cell.length_a   1.000
_cell.length_b   1.000
_cell.length_c   1.000
_cell.angle_alpha   90.00
_cell.angle_beta   90.00
_cell.angle_gamma   90.00
#
_symmetry.space_group_name_H-M   'P 1'
#
loop_
_entity.id
_entity.type
_entity.pdbx_description
1 polymer ?
#
loop_
_entity_poly.entity_id
_entity_poly.type
_entity_poly.pdbx_seq_one_letter_code
_entity_poly.pdbx_strand_id
1 'polypeptide(L)'
;MDKRYEQPVMERLADRFGDTEGGDFATFLIQTAENAVEDNLPDYLSQLKGCTKDSFLEELDDYNIEVIYKRLAANSVAYMLLSRCGLDADGYFEREDFAE
;
A
#
# COMPACT_ATOMS: atom_id res chain seq x y z
N MET A 1 -15.09 6.26 10.42
CA MET A 1 -16.23 5.91 9.51
C MET A 1 -17.33 5.28 10.35
N ASP A 2 -18.59 5.33 9.93
CA ASP A 2 -19.66 4.53 10.56
C ASP A 2 -19.54 3.06 10.13
N LYS A 3 -19.58 2.12 11.08
CA LYS A 3 -19.41 0.68 10.88
C LYS A 3 -20.33 0.09 9.81
N ARG A 4 -21.52 0.68 9.61
CA ARG A 4 -22.47 0.22 8.58
C ARG A 4 -21.91 0.30 7.15
N TYR A 5 -20.83 1.07 6.93
CA TYR A 5 -20.19 1.23 5.63
C TYR A 5 -18.98 0.30 5.42
N GLU A 6 -18.51 -0.41 6.45
CA GLU A 6 -17.35 -1.31 6.33
C GLU A 6 -17.61 -2.39 5.28
N GLN A 7 -18.70 -3.14 5.42
CA GLN A 7 -19.06 -4.24 4.51
C GLN A 7 -19.22 -3.77 3.05
N PRO A 8 -20.00 -2.71 2.73
CA PRO A 8 -20.07 -2.19 1.37
C PRO A 8 -18.72 -1.74 0.79
N VAL A 9 -17.83 -1.18 1.63
CA VAL A 9 -16.49 -0.76 1.19
C VAL A 9 -15.63 -1.98 0.90
N MET A 10 -15.68 -3.00 1.74
CA MET A 10 -14.97 -4.26 1.52
C MET A 10 -15.38 -4.92 0.21
N GLU A 11 -16.69 -5.06 -0.03
CA GLU A 11 -17.22 -5.65 -1.27
C GLU A 11 -16.76 -4.90 -2.52
N ARG A 12 -16.83 -3.56 -2.49
CA ARG A 12 -16.39 -2.74 -3.63
C ARG A 12 -14.89 -2.82 -3.89
N LEU A 13 -14.09 -2.95 -2.84
CA LEU A 13 -12.64 -3.07 -2.97
C LEU A 13 -12.25 -4.46 -3.46
N ALA A 14 -12.90 -5.52 -2.95
CA ALA A 14 -12.69 -6.89 -3.40
C ALA A 14 -13.05 -7.08 -4.88
N ASP A 15 -14.16 -6.48 -5.33
CA ASP A 15 -14.57 -6.46 -6.75
C ASP A 15 -13.47 -5.88 -7.68
N ARG A 16 -12.62 -4.98 -7.17
CA ARG A 16 -11.64 -4.23 -7.95
C ARG A 16 -10.21 -4.75 -7.81
N PHE A 17 -9.82 -5.15 -6.61
CA PHE A 17 -8.44 -5.47 -6.23
C PHE A 17 -8.30 -6.91 -5.69
N GLY A 18 -9.33 -7.74 -5.85
CA GLY A 18 -9.33 -9.14 -5.45
C GLY A 18 -9.70 -9.35 -3.99
N ASP A 19 -10.11 -10.59 -3.70
CA ASP A 19 -10.39 -11.04 -2.33
C ASP A 19 -9.11 -11.08 -1.48
N THR A 20 -9.29 -11.00 -0.17
CA THR A 20 -8.21 -11.10 0.80
C THR A 20 -8.41 -12.31 1.71
N GLU A 21 -7.37 -12.72 2.46
CA GLU A 21 -7.42 -13.92 3.32
C GLU A 21 -8.33 -13.79 4.55
N GLY A 22 -9.11 -12.70 4.63
CA GLY A 22 -10.03 -12.42 5.73
C GLY A 22 -9.33 -11.76 6.93
N GLY A 23 -10.14 -11.29 7.88
CA GLY A 23 -9.66 -10.52 9.02
C GLY A 23 -10.66 -9.45 9.43
N ASP A 24 -10.24 -8.55 10.30
CA ASP A 24 -11.00 -7.34 10.58
C ASP A 24 -10.91 -6.34 9.43
N PHE A 25 -11.71 -5.28 9.50
CA PHE A 25 -11.75 -4.26 8.44
C PHE A 25 -10.38 -3.61 8.20
N ALA A 26 -9.55 -3.45 9.24
CA ALA A 26 -8.22 -2.87 9.09
C ALA A 26 -7.29 -3.80 8.29
N THR A 27 -7.26 -5.08 8.66
CA THR A 27 -6.48 -6.12 7.95
C THR A 27 -6.89 -6.21 6.49
N PHE A 28 -8.20 -6.18 6.23
CA PHE A 28 -8.73 -6.16 4.87
C PHE A 28 -8.21 -4.97 4.05
N LEU A 29 -8.21 -3.75 4.62
CA LEU A 29 -7.73 -2.56 3.93
C LEU A 29 -6.22 -2.62 3.64
N ILE A 30 -5.43 -3.18 4.55
CA ILE A 30 -3.99 -3.38 4.35
C ILE A 30 -3.75 -4.36 3.19
N GLN A 31 -4.39 -5.52 3.21
CA GLN A 31 -4.28 -6.52 2.12
C GLN A 31 -4.78 -5.97 0.78
N THR A 32 -5.84 -5.17 0.79
CA THR A 32 -6.33 -4.50 -0.42
C THR A 32 -5.26 -3.54 -0.98
N ALA A 33 -4.55 -2.81 -0.13
CA ALA A 33 -3.49 -1.92 -0.56
C ALA A 33 -2.31 -2.68 -1.19
N GLU A 34 -1.94 -3.83 -0.62
CA GLU A 34 -0.93 -4.73 -1.18
C GLU A 34 -1.31 -5.20 -2.58
N ASN A 35 -2.53 -5.72 -2.76
CA ASN A 35 -3.03 -6.15 -4.07
C ASN A 35 -3.08 -4.99 -5.06
N ALA A 36 -3.61 -3.83 -4.63
CA ALA A 36 -3.71 -2.66 -5.49
C ALA A 36 -2.33 -2.18 -5.96
N VAL A 37 -1.32 -2.20 -5.10
CA VAL A 37 0.04 -1.82 -5.48
C VAL A 37 0.69 -2.88 -6.35
N GLU A 38 0.53 -4.16 -6.04
CA GLU A 38 1.04 -5.24 -6.88
C GLU A 38 0.52 -5.18 -8.32
N ASP A 39 -0.78 -4.92 -8.48
CA ASP A 39 -1.42 -4.86 -9.79
C ASP A 39 -1.05 -3.60 -10.59
N ASN A 40 -0.73 -2.49 -9.92
CA ASN A 40 -0.60 -1.19 -10.58
C ASN A 40 0.83 -0.64 -10.61
N LEU A 41 1.71 -1.01 -9.67
CA LEU A 41 3.09 -0.50 -9.61
C LEU A 41 3.93 -0.75 -10.87
N PRO A 42 3.85 -1.92 -11.55
CA PRO A 42 4.68 -2.19 -12.72
C PRO A 42 4.57 -1.12 -13.81
N ASP A 43 3.39 -0.51 -13.97
CA ASP A 43 3.13 0.55 -14.96
C ASP A 43 3.85 1.86 -14.64
N TYR A 44 4.21 2.10 -13.36
CA TYR A 44 4.88 3.31 -12.89
C TYR A 44 6.37 3.11 -12.63
N LEU A 45 6.85 1.87 -12.59
CA LEU A 45 8.21 1.55 -12.16
C LEU A 45 9.29 2.27 -12.99
N SER A 46 9.09 2.38 -14.31
CA SER A 46 10.03 3.11 -15.17
C SER A 46 10.15 4.59 -14.80
N GLN A 47 9.05 5.23 -14.41
CA GLN A 47 9.05 6.63 -14.00
C GLN A 47 9.69 6.78 -12.62
N LEU A 48 9.36 5.88 -11.68
CA LEU A 48 9.92 5.87 -10.33
C LEU A 48 11.44 5.65 -10.33
N LYS A 49 11.95 4.74 -11.17
CA LYS A 49 13.40 4.57 -11.39
C LYS A 49 14.07 5.84 -11.91
N GLY A 50 13.36 6.67 -12.67
CA GLY A 50 13.86 7.99 -13.08
C GLY A 50 14.07 8.96 -11.93
N CYS A 51 13.43 8.73 -10.77
CA CYS A 51 13.52 9.57 -9.57
C CYS A 51 14.65 9.15 -8.62
N THR A 52 15.36 8.04 -8.86
CA THR A 52 16.43 7.56 -7.96
C THR A 52 17.76 8.28 -8.15
N LYS A 53 17.91 9.06 -9.23
CA LYS A 53 19.13 9.81 -9.52
C LYS A 53 19.46 10.80 -8.40
N ASP A 54 20.75 10.89 -8.04
CA ASP A 54 21.26 11.74 -6.96
C ASP A 54 20.67 11.39 -5.58
N SER A 55 20.28 10.12 -5.39
CA SER A 55 19.73 9.59 -4.14
C SER A 55 20.48 8.34 -3.68
N PHE A 56 20.18 7.89 -2.45
CA PHE A 56 20.70 6.64 -1.91
C PHE A 56 20.35 5.40 -2.79
N LEU A 57 19.25 5.47 -3.55
CA LEU A 57 18.76 4.37 -4.37
C LEU A 57 19.44 4.26 -5.74
N GLU A 58 20.29 5.23 -6.14
CA GLU A 58 20.90 5.25 -7.48
C GLU A 58 21.82 4.05 -7.74
N GLU A 59 22.51 3.56 -6.71
CA GLU A 59 23.47 2.46 -6.81
C GLU A 59 22.83 1.07 -6.68
N LEU A 60 21.52 1.01 -6.38
CA LEU A 60 20.80 -0.25 -6.24
C LEU A 60 20.40 -0.79 -7.62
N ASP A 61 20.33 -2.12 -7.71
CA ASP A 61 19.80 -2.75 -8.91
C ASP A 61 18.28 -2.59 -9.03
N ASP A 62 17.80 -2.77 -10.26
CA ASP A 62 16.41 -2.63 -10.64
C ASP A 62 15.42 -3.44 -9.80
N TYR A 63 15.83 -4.62 -9.32
CA TYR A 63 14.97 -5.50 -8.52
C TYR A 63 14.88 -4.97 -7.08
N ASN A 64 16.01 -4.59 -6.48
CA ASN A 64 16.01 -3.97 -5.17
C ASN A 64 15.17 -2.69 -5.16
N ILE A 65 15.35 -1.79 -6.14
CA ILE A 65 14.53 -0.57 -6.28
C ILE A 65 13.02 -0.90 -6.36
N GLU A 66 12.65 -1.96 -7.09
CA GLU A 66 11.26 -2.37 -7.22
C GLU A 66 10.68 -2.87 -5.88
N VAL A 67 11.41 -3.71 -5.16
CA VAL A 67 11.00 -4.22 -3.84
C VAL A 67 10.74 -3.07 -2.86
N ILE A 68 11.66 -2.10 -2.86
CA ILE A 68 11.62 -0.88 -2.04
C ILE A 68 10.36 -0.06 -2.36
N TYR A 69 10.16 0.29 -3.64
CA TYR A 69 8.99 1.07 -4.05
C TYR A 69 7.68 0.33 -3.80
N LYS A 70 7.65 -1.00 -3.99
CA LYS A 70 6.46 -1.81 -3.71
C LYS A 70 6.08 -1.74 -2.24
N ARG A 71 7.04 -1.94 -1.34
CA ARG A 71 6.80 -1.86 0.10
C ARG A 71 6.35 -0.47 0.51
N LEU A 72 7.08 0.57 0.10
CA LEU A 72 6.75 1.96 0.45
C LEU A 72 5.37 2.37 -0.08
N ALA A 73 5.04 2.01 -1.32
CA ALA A 73 3.74 2.31 -1.90
C ALA A 73 2.61 1.56 -1.19
N ALA A 74 2.78 0.26 -0.91
CA ALA A 74 1.77 -0.54 -0.20
C ALA A 74 1.50 0.04 1.20
N ASN A 75 2.55 0.33 1.96
CA ASN A 75 2.43 0.95 3.29
C ASN A 75 1.77 2.33 3.21
N SER A 76 2.15 3.16 2.25
CA SER A 76 1.57 4.50 2.06
C SER A 76 0.08 4.45 1.70
N VAL A 77 -0.32 3.54 0.81
CA VAL A 77 -1.72 3.38 0.41
C VAL A 77 -2.54 2.79 1.57
N ALA A 78 -2.02 1.80 2.28
CA ALA A 78 -2.66 1.21 3.45
C ALA A 78 -2.88 2.26 4.55
N TYR A 79 -1.83 3.01 4.92
CA TYR A 79 -1.93 4.09 5.89
C TYR A 79 -2.99 5.13 5.49
N MET A 80 -3.03 5.49 4.20
CA MET A 80 -4.05 6.39 3.67
C MET A 80 -5.46 5.80 3.78
N LEU A 81 -5.66 4.52 3.46
CA LEU A 81 -6.95 3.85 3.58
C LEU A 81 -7.44 3.78 5.02
N LEU A 82 -6.58 3.36 5.96
CA LEU A 82 -6.88 3.32 7.39
C LEU A 82 -7.29 4.71 7.90
N SER A 83 -6.47 5.73 7.61
CA SER A 83 -6.72 7.11 8.01
C SER A 83 -8.05 7.64 7.46
N ARG A 84 -8.34 7.41 6.17
CA ARG A 84 -9.60 7.86 5.54
C ARG A 84 -10.83 7.11 6.06
N CYS A 85 -10.65 5.86 6.49
CA CYS A 85 -11.70 5.11 7.17
C CYS A 85 -11.86 5.50 8.65
N GLY A 86 -10.99 6.37 9.18
CA GLY A 86 -11.02 6.81 10.57
C GLY A 86 -10.58 5.71 11.54
N LEU A 87 -9.72 4.80 11.07
CA LEU A 87 -9.00 3.84 11.89
C LEU A 87 -7.70 4.49 12.38
N ASP A 88 -7.16 3.96 13.48
CA ASP A 88 -5.90 4.40 14.05
C ASP A 88 -4.72 3.86 13.22
N ALA A 89 -4.33 4.57 12.16
CA ALA A 89 -3.27 4.13 11.26
C ALA A 89 -1.90 4.06 11.96
N ASP A 90 -1.66 4.93 12.94
CA ASP A 90 -0.43 4.94 13.75
C ASP A 90 -0.31 3.71 14.65
N GLY A 91 -1.42 2.98 14.89
CA GLY A 91 -1.40 1.69 15.59
C GLY A 91 -0.97 0.51 14.72
N TYR A 92 -0.84 0.69 13.39
CA TYR A 92 -0.46 -0.36 12.44
C TYR A 92 0.89 -0.13 11.77
N PHE A 93 1.38 1.12 11.75
CA PHE A 93 2.61 1.49 11.05
C PHE A 93 3.54 2.28 11.96
N GLU A 94 4.81 1.95 11.91
CA GLU A 94 5.89 2.70 12.54
C GLU A 94 6.57 3.61 11.51
N ARG A 95 7.39 4.55 11.99
CA ARG A 95 8.14 5.44 11.08
C ARG A 95 9.05 4.66 10.14
N GLU A 96 9.61 3.57 10.62
CA GLU A 96 10.50 2.66 9.90
C GLU A 96 9.79 1.93 8.76
N ASP A 97 8.46 1.86 8.75
CA ASP A 97 7.70 1.29 7.63
C ASP A 97 7.66 2.22 6.40
N PHE A 98 8.06 3.47 6.56
CA PHE A 98 8.17 4.47 5.48
C PHE A 98 9.60 4.92 5.23
N ALA A 99 10.56 4.38 5.97
CA ALA A 99 11.96 4.73 5.85
C ALA A 99 12.73 3.63 5.13
N GLU A 100 13.70 4.05 4.33
CA GLU A 100 14.77 3.22 3.78
C GLU A 100 16.14 3.80 4.10
#